data_AF-A0A0F9LBZ1-F1
#
_entry.id   AF-A0A0F9LBZ1-F1
#
_cell.length_a   1.000
_cell.length_b   1.000
_cell.length_c   1.000
_cell.angle_alpha   90.00
_cell.angle_beta   90.00
_cell.angle_gamma   90.00
#
_symmetry.space_group_name_H-M   'P 1'
#
loop_
_entity.id
_entity.type
_entity.pdbx_description
1 polymer ?
#
loop_
_entity_poly.entity_id
_entity_poly.type
_entity_poly.pdbx_seq_one_letter_code
_entity_poly.pdbx_strand_id
1 'polypeptide(L)'
;MAGTIELSIENHGIPGRGLTIKELRFTCIADVADASFPVANTGTIEGAPGNSTSFTKLIQGWFLHKIIVNPGATAPTVSSDLTITDKHGIDVLDGNGTDLIHNTDSKQSYAMIDGVPSLQPVVGDYILTITNNAVNSAILIVTLLFVPNTM
;
A
#
# COMPACT_ATOMS: atom_id res chain seq x y z
N MET A 1 5.21 -10.99 20.04
CA MET A 1 5.41 -9.58 19.67
C MET A 1 4.39 -9.28 18.60
N ALA A 2 3.59 -8.24 18.82
CA ALA A 2 2.60 -7.79 17.85
C ALA A 2 3.26 -7.49 16.51
N GLY A 3 2.58 -7.80 15.41
CA GLY A 3 2.98 -7.31 14.09
C GLY A 3 3.06 -5.78 14.05
N THR A 4 3.85 -5.23 13.13
CA THR A 4 4.09 -3.79 13.02
C THR A 4 3.88 -3.28 11.61
N ILE A 5 3.65 -1.97 11.51
CA ILE A 5 3.51 -1.26 10.24
C ILE A 5 4.29 0.04 10.34
N GLU A 6 5.10 0.29 9.33
CA GLU A 6 5.81 1.54 9.15
C GLU A 6 5.42 2.11 7.79
N LEU A 7 5.08 3.40 7.75
CA LEU A 7 4.77 4.10 6.51
C LEU A 7 5.87 5.11 6.21
N SER A 8 6.17 5.30 4.94
CA SER A 8 7.04 6.39 4.48
C SER A 8 6.60 6.88 3.12
N ILE A 9 6.81 8.16 2.83
CA ILE A 9 6.48 8.74 1.54
C ILE A 9 7.66 9.46 0.93
N GLU A 10 7.89 9.21 -0.35
CA GLU A 10 8.91 9.86 -1.16
C GLU A 10 8.24 10.61 -2.31
N ASN A 11 8.68 11.84 -2.57
CA ASN A 11 8.15 12.67 -3.64
C ASN A 11 9.17 12.76 -4.76
N HIS A 12 8.78 12.35 -5.97
CA HIS A 12 9.61 12.39 -7.16
C HIS A 12 9.11 13.49 -8.09
N GLY A 13 10.01 14.34 -8.57
CA GLY A 13 9.67 15.45 -9.46
C GLY A 13 10.69 15.63 -10.57
N ILE A 14 10.26 16.27 -11.65
CA ILE A 14 11.14 16.70 -12.73
C ILE A 14 11.47 18.17 -12.48
N PRO A 15 12.76 18.57 -12.51
CA PRO A 15 13.15 19.97 -12.40
C PRO A 15 12.35 20.84 -13.38
N GLY A 16 11.69 21.89 -12.87
CA GLY A 16 10.88 22.81 -13.68
C GLY A 16 9.46 22.35 -14.03
N ARG A 17 9.07 21.10 -13.70
CA ARG A 17 7.70 20.58 -13.95
C ARG A 17 6.93 20.22 -12.67
N GLY A 18 7.57 20.32 -11.51
CA GLY A 18 6.98 20.01 -10.21
C GLY A 18 7.01 18.51 -9.87
N LEU A 19 6.26 18.13 -8.84
CA LEU A 19 6.12 16.73 -8.43
C LEU A 19 5.33 15.94 -9.48
N THR A 20 5.87 14.80 -9.87
CA THR A 20 5.30 13.94 -10.91
C THR A 20 4.87 12.59 -10.38
N ILE A 21 5.47 12.10 -9.29
CA ILE A 21 5.09 10.84 -8.65
C ILE A 21 5.19 10.99 -7.14
N LYS A 22 4.24 10.41 -6.41
CA LYS A 22 4.37 10.15 -4.97
C LYS A 22 4.49 8.65 -4.77
N GLU A 23 5.45 8.24 -3.95
CA GLU A 23 5.70 6.85 -3.62
C GLU A 23 5.44 6.65 -2.13
N LEU A 24 4.35 5.98 -1.79
CA LEU A 24 4.02 5.62 -0.41
C LEU A 24 4.41 4.15 -0.19
N ARG A 25 5.25 3.89 0.79
CA ARG A 25 5.70 2.55 1.16
C ARG A 25 5.11 2.15 2.50
N PHE A 26 4.54 0.95 2.56
CA PHE A 26 4.17 0.25 3.77
C PHE A 26 5.18 -0.87 4.00
N THR A 27 5.86 -0.85 5.14
CA THR A 27 6.65 -1.97 5.63
C THR A 27 5.83 -2.68 6.69
N CYS A 28 5.31 -3.85 6.34
CA CYS A 28 4.45 -4.65 7.20
C CYS A 28 5.24 -5.84 7.75
N ILE A 29 5.15 -6.07 9.06
CA ILE A 29 5.73 -7.25 9.73
C ILE A 29 4.60 -8.03 10.40
N ALA A 30 4.49 -9.32 10.06
CA ALA A 30 3.51 -10.21 10.64
C ALA A 30 3.81 -10.51 12.12
N ASP A 31 2.76 -10.81 12.87
CA ASP A 31 2.88 -11.24 14.26
C ASP A 31 3.73 -12.51 14.38
N VAL A 32 4.52 -12.57 15.44
CA VAL A 32 5.45 -13.68 15.68
C VAL A 32 4.76 -14.95 16.19
N ALA A 33 3.51 -14.85 16.66
CA ALA A 33 2.74 -15.92 17.28
C ALA A 33 1.68 -16.50 16.34
N ASP A 34 1.00 -15.68 15.54
CA ASP A 34 -0.11 -16.13 14.68
C ASP A 34 0.07 -15.85 13.18
N ALA A 35 1.22 -15.30 12.77
CA ALA A 35 1.54 -14.95 11.38
C ALA A 35 0.59 -13.93 10.71
N SER A 36 -0.31 -13.28 11.46
CA SER A 36 -1.20 -12.28 10.89
C SER A 36 -0.47 -10.95 10.65
N PHE A 37 -0.79 -10.28 9.55
CA PHE A 37 -0.36 -8.90 9.35
C PHE A 37 -1.37 -7.94 9.98
N PRO A 38 -0.93 -6.91 10.72
CA PRO A 38 -1.83 -5.84 11.17
C PRO A 38 -2.41 -5.08 9.96
N VAL A 39 -3.63 -4.56 10.12
CA VAL A 39 -4.28 -3.73 9.10
C VAL A 39 -3.59 -2.36 9.02
N ALA A 40 -3.15 -1.98 7.81
CA ALA A 40 -2.52 -0.69 7.57
C ALA A 40 -3.54 0.37 7.12
N ASN A 41 -3.33 1.62 7.52
CA ASN A 41 -4.21 2.72 7.11
C ASN A 41 -3.39 3.99 6.81
N THR A 42 -3.64 4.65 5.69
CA THR A 42 -3.00 5.94 5.33
C THR A 42 -3.44 7.11 6.22
N GLY A 43 -4.57 6.96 6.91
CA GLY A 43 -5.05 7.83 7.99
C GLY A 43 -4.09 7.88 9.18
N THR A 44 -3.13 6.94 9.28
CA THR A 44 -2.09 6.96 10.31
C THR A 44 -1.34 8.29 10.28
N ILE A 45 -1.22 8.88 11.46
CA ILE A 45 -0.62 10.19 11.68
C ILE A 45 0.87 10.00 12.02
N GLU A 46 1.77 10.61 11.26
CA GLU A 46 3.15 10.83 11.71
C GLU A 46 3.30 12.19 12.41
N GLY A 47 4.06 12.23 13.50
CA GLY A 47 4.53 13.46 14.15
C GLY A 47 4.01 13.73 15.56
N ALA A 48 4.71 14.62 16.28
CA ALA A 48 4.36 15.09 17.61
C ALA A 48 3.00 15.85 17.61
N PRO A 49 2.30 15.95 18.77
CA PRO A 49 1.03 16.66 18.87
C PRO A 49 1.14 18.09 18.29
N GLY A 50 0.42 18.37 17.21
CA GLY A 50 0.40 19.68 16.54
C GLY A 50 1.15 19.78 15.21
N ASN A 51 1.95 18.76 14.82
CA ASN A 51 2.55 18.64 13.48
C ASN A 51 2.24 17.28 12.84
N SER A 52 1.06 16.80 13.16
CA SER A 52 0.52 15.50 12.79
C SER A 52 -0.08 15.54 11.39
N THR A 53 0.64 15.03 10.38
CA THR A 53 0.11 14.92 9.02
C THR A 53 -0.16 13.45 8.72
N SER A 54 -1.42 13.13 8.44
CA SER A 54 -1.79 11.81 7.91
C SER A 54 -1.26 11.67 6.49
N PHE A 55 -0.76 10.48 6.15
CA PHE A 55 -0.33 10.17 4.78
C PHE A 55 -1.44 10.43 3.77
N THR A 56 -2.71 10.19 4.13
CA THR A 56 -3.88 10.52 3.30
C THR A 56 -3.84 11.97 2.82
N LYS A 57 -3.53 12.94 3.68
CA LYS A 57 -3.48 14.35 3.29
C LYS A 57 -2.36 14.64 2.28
N LEU A 58 -1.31 13.83 2.26
CA LEU A 58 -0.18 13.99 1.35
C LEU A 58 -0.45 13.41 -0.04
N ILE A 59 -1.40 12.47 -0.16
CA ILE A 59 -1.78 11.80 -1.41
C ILE A 59 -3.19 12.16 -1.90
N GLN A 60 -4.01 12.82 -1.10
CA GLN A 60 -5.36 13.23 -1.49
C GLN A 60 -5.32 14.12 -2.75
N GLY A 61 -6.21 13.84 -3.71
CA GLY A 61 -6.25 14.51 -5.01
C GLY A 61 -5.27 13.96 -6.04
N TRP A 62 -4.40 13.01 -5.67
CA TRP A 62 -3.61 12.22 -6.60
C TRP A 62 -4.38 10.97 -7.05
N PHE A 63 -3.83 10.28 -8.05
CA PHE A 63 -4.40 9.05 -8.58
C PHE A 63 -3.45 7.89 -8.35
N LEU A 64 -3.94 6.82 -7.71
CA LEU A 64 -3.22 5.57 -7.59
C LEU A 64 -3.06 4.97 -8.99
N HIS A 65 -1.81 4.75 -9.37
CA HIS A 65 -1.45 4.23 -10.68
C HIS A 65 -0.96 2.79 -10.62
N LYS A 66 -0.06 2.50 -9.67
CA LYS A 66 0.65 1.22 -9.65
C LYS A 66 0.95 0.79 -8.22
N ILE A 67 0.91 -0.53 -8.03
CA ILE A 67 1.24 -1.21 -6.79
C ILE A 67 2.43 -2.13 -7.06
N ILE A 68 3.38 -2.15 -6.15
CA ILE A 68 4.52 -3.06 -6.17
C ILE A 68 4.57 -3.76 -4.82
N VAL A 69 4.64 -5.09 -4.82
CA VAL A 69 4.83 -5.87 -3.60
C VAL A 69 6.17 -6.57 -3.66
N ASN A 70 6.94 -6.47 -2.57
CA ASN A 70 8.26 -7.07 -2.45
C ASN A 70 8.32 -7.87 -1.14
N PRO A 71 8.62 -9.18 -1.19
CA PRO A 71 8.92 -9.94 0.02
C PRO A 71 10.21 -9.39 0.66
N GLY A 72 10.19 -9.25 1.99
CA GLY A 72 11.39 -8.95 2.77
C GLY A 72 12.24 -10.19 3.04
N ALA A 73 13.21 -10.07 3.96
CA ALA A 73 14.15 -11.15 4.27
C ALA A 73 13.46 -12.42 4.81
N THR A 74 12.48 -12.25 5.70
CA THR A 74 11.55 -13.32 6.09
C THR A 74 10.32 -13.17 5.22
N ALA A 75 10.21 -13.94 4.15
CA ALA A 75 9.14 -13.73 3.18
C ALA A 75 7.78 -14.30 3.63
N PRO A 76 6.64 -13.74 3.16
CA PRO A 76 5.31 -14.30 3.42
C PRO A 76 5.05 -15.64 2.72
N THR A 77 3.92 -16.26 3.04
CA THR A 77 3.39 -17.43 2.29
C THR A 77 3.18 -17.08 0.81
N VAL A 78 3.56 -17.98 -0.09
CA VAL A 78 3.23 -17.87 -1.52
C VAL A 78 1.72 -17.82 -1.69
N SER A 79 1.24 -16.94 -2.56
CA SER A 79 -0.19 -16.70 -2.79
C SER A 79 -0.90 -16.10 -1.58
N SER A 80 -0.21 -15.29 -0.77
CA SER A 80 -0.91 -14.40 0.18
C SER A 80 -1.64 -13.31 -0.61
N ASP A 81 -2.77 -12.84 -0.09
CA ASP A 81 -3.58 -11.83 -0.77
C ASP A 81 -3.25 -10.42 -0.29
N LEU A 82 -3.52 -9.44 -1.15
CA LEU A 82 -3.51 -8.03 -0.84
C LEU A 82 -4.86 -7.42 -1.19
N THR A 83 -5.45 -6.62 -0.31
CA THR A 83 -6.58 -5.74 -0.65
C THR A 83 -6.28 -4.32 -0.24
N ILE A 84 -6.79 -3.35 -1.01
CA ILE A 84 -6.69 -1.94 -0.68
C ILE A 84 -8.09 -1.34 -0.78
N THR A 85 -8.69 -1.06 0.36
CA THR A 85 -10.05 -0.53 0.43
C THR A 85 -10.04 0.98 0.57
N ASP A 86 -10.87 1.67 -0.22
CA ASP A 86 -11.04 3.12 -0.11
C ASP A 86 -12.00 3.53 1.02
N LYS A 87 -12.19 4.85 1.19
CA LYS A 87 -13.13 5.40 2.19
C LYS A 87 -14.59 4.94 2.02
N HIS A 88 -14.95 4.42 0.85
CA HIS A 88 -16.29 3.93 0.52
C HIS A 88 -16.43 2.42 0.73
N GLY A 89 -15.38 1.72 1.15
CA GLY A 89 -15.41 0.27 1.32
C GLY A 89 -15.16 -0.50 0.03
N ILE A 90 -14.68 0.16 -1.04
CA ILE A 90 -14.44 -0.47 -2.35
C ILE A 90 -12.98 -0.93 -2.43
N ASP A 91 -12.75 -2.18 -2.85
CA ASP A 91 -11.41 -2.67 -3.18
C ASP A 91 -10.92 -2.04 -4.48
N VAL A 92 -9.92 -1.16 -4.39
CA VAL A 92 -9.38 -0.43 -5.54
C VAL A 92 -8.55 -1.31 -6.49
N LEU A 93 -8.29 -2.56 -6.09
CA LEU A 93 -7.68 -3.58 -6.93
C LEU A 93 -8.73 -4.46 -7.64
N ASP A 94 -10.01 -4.35 -7.30
CA ASP A 94 -11.10 -5.17 -7.85
C ASP A 94 -10.77 -6.67 -7.88
N GLY A 95 -10.26 -7.18 -6.75
CA GLY A 95 -9.86 -8.59 -6.60
C GLY A 95 -8.50 -8.96 -7.21
N ASN A 96 -7.83 -8.06 -7.94
CA ASN A 96 -6.52 -8.29 -8.56
C ASN A 96 -5.34 -8.37 -7.57
N GLY A 97 -5.63 -8.35 -6.26
CA GLY A 97 -4.67 -8.64 -5.22
C GLY A 97 -4.78 -10.07 -4.65
N THR A 98 -5.72 -10.88 -5.12
CA THR A 98 -5.82 -12.31 -4.79
C THR A 98 -4.57 -13.05 -5.29
N ASP A 99 -3.97 -13.89 -4.44
CA ASP A 99 -2.76 -14.66 -4.72
C ASP A 99 -1.57 -13.81 -5.26
N LEU A 100 -1.56 -12.50 -5.00
CA LEU A 100 -0.58 -11.58 -5.60
C LEU A 100 0.81 -11.73 -5.00
N ILE A 101 0.94 -12.08 -3.72
CA ILE A 101 2.21 -12.05 -3.00
C ILE A 101 2.97 -13.36 -3.21
N HIS A 102 4.25 -13.24 -3.57
CA HIS A 102 5.17 -14.37 -3.68
C HIS A 102 6.29 -14.27 -2.65
N ASN A 103 6.90 -15.41 -2.29
CA ASN A 103 7.93 -15.47 -1.25
C ASN A 103 9.34 -15.10 -1.75
N THR A 104 9.60 -15.15 -3.05
CA THR A 104 10.90 -14.79 -3.64
C THR A 104 10.84 -13.62 -4.61
N ASP A 105 9.68 -13.34 -5.19
CA ASP A 105 9.57 -12.49 -6.35
C ASP A 105 8.85 -11.21 -6.01
N SER A 106 9.39 -10.09 -6.48
CA SER A 106 8.63 -8.86 -6.60
C SER A 106 7.49 -9.03 -7.60
N LYS A 107 6.28 -8.60 -7.24
CA LYS A 107 5.13 -8.56 -8.14
C LYS A 107 4.63 -7.13 -8.29
N GLN A 108 3.97 -6.87 -9.41
CA GLN A 108 3.39 -5.58 -9.72
C GLN A 108 1.92 -5.80 -10.04
N SER A 109 1.09 -4.86 -9.58
CA SER A 109 -0.34 -4.84 -9.87
C SER A 109 -0.76 -3.41 -10.20
N TYR A 110 -1.92 -3.28 -10.81
CA TYR A 110 -2.54 -1.99 -11.14
C TYR A 110 -3.84 -1.87 -10.37
N ALA A 111 -4.21 -0.63 -10.09
CA ALA A 111 -5.55 -0.34 -9.66
C ALA A 111 -6.54 -0.65 -10.79
N MET A 112 -7.72 -1.15 -10.44
CA MET A 112 -8.72 -1.67 -11.38
C MET A 112 -10.08 -1.03 -11.12
N ILE A 113 -10.86 -0.83 -12.19
CA ILE A 113 -12.30 -0.51 -12.14
C ILE A 113 -13.00 -1.49 -13.08
N ASP A 114 -13.91 -2.30 -12.54
CA ASP A 114 -14.67 -3.31 -13.30
C ASP A 114 -13.75 -4.23 -14.15
N GLY A 115 -12.65 -4.69 -13.56
CA GLY A 115 -11.65 -5.57 -14.15
C GLY A 115 -10.69 -4.91 -15.15
N VAL A 116 -10.76 -3.59 -15.34
CA VAL A 116 -9.92 -2.85 -16.28
C VAL A 116 -8.90 -1.98 -15.53
N PRO A 117 -7.60 -2.03 -15.88
CA PRO A 117 -6.60 -1.15 -15.27
C PRO A 117 -6.97 0.31 -15.44
N SER A 118 -7.16 1.01 -14.33
CA SER A 118 -7.60 2.40 -14.33
C SER A 118 -7.02 3.15 -13.14
N LEU A 119 -6.75 4.43 -13.35
CA LEU A 119 -6.31 5.32 -12.29
C LEU A 119 -7.42 5.49 -11.25
N GLN A 120 -7.09 5.26 -9.98
CA GLN A 120 -8.06 5.39 -8.88
C GLN A 120 -7.84 6.71 -8.13
N PRO A 121 -8.83 7.63 -8.09
CA PRO A 121 -8.67 8.91 -7.39
C PRO A 121 -8.61 8.71 -5.87
N VAL A 122 -7.66 9.37 -5.22
CA VAL A 122 -7.55 9.36 -3.76
C VAL A 122 -8.42 10.46 -3.16
N VAL A 123 -9.55 10.06 -2.59
CA VAL A 123 -10.55 10.97 -1.99
C VAL A 123 -10.67 10.85 -0.47
N GLY A 124 -9.88 9.99 0.15
CA GLY A 124 -9.83 9.71 1.59
C GLY A 124 -8.84 8.60 1.90
N ASP A 125 -8.97 8.00 3.08
CA ASP A 125 -8.06 6.96 3.55
C ASP A 125 -8.11 5.71 2.68
N TYR A 126 -6.94 5.08 2.54
CA TYR A 126 -6.80 3.71 2.05
C TYR A 126 -6.45 2.79 3.22
N ILE A 127 -7.14 1.66 3.26
CA ILE A 127 -6.94 0.58 4.22
C ILE A 127 -6.33 -0.60 3.48
N LEU A 128 -5.13 -1.00 3.86
CA LEU A 128 -4.41 -2.12 3.29
C LEU A 128 -4.54 -3.34 4.20
N THR A 129 -4.96 -4.46 3.63
CA THR A 129 -5.07 -5.74 4.34
C THR A 129 -4.28 -6.81 3.60
N ILE A 130 -3.58 -7.65 4.35
CA ILE A 130 -2.84 -8.81 3.83
C ILE A 130 -3.39 -10.05 4.53
N THR A 131 -3.83 -11.03 3.75
CA THR A 131 -4.42 -12.29 4.27
C THR A 131 -3.69 -13.50 3.73
N ASN A 132 -4.05 -14.69 4.25
CA ASN A 132 -3.50 -15.97 3.83
C ASN A 132 -1.98 -16.15 4.04
N ASN A 133 -1.38 -15.35 4.91
CA ASN A 133 -0.02 -15.59 5.41
C ASN A 133 -0.03 -16.59 6.58
N ALA A 134 0.98 -17.46 6.61
CA ALA A 134 1.21 -18.46 7.64
C ALA A 134 2.67 -18.49 8.12
N VAL A 135 3.47 -17.47 7.74
CA VAL A 135 4.86 -17.32 8.15
C VAL A 135 4.96 -16.27 9.24
N ASN A 136 5.36 -16.70 10.45
CA ASN A 136 5.58 -15.82 11.59
C ASN A 136 6.68 -14.80 11.29
N SER A 137 6.49 -13.55 11.70
CA SER A 137 7.46 -12.46 11.45
C SER A 137 7.76 -12.22 9.96
N ALA A 138 6.88 -12.63 9.06
CA ALA A 138 7.02 -12.31 7.64
C ALA A 138 7.05 -10.80 7.42
N ILE A 139 7.85 -10.36 6.46
CA ILE A 139 8.04 -8.97 6.10
C ILE A 139 7.55 -8.79 4.67
N LEU A 140 6.65 -7.83 4.46
CA LEU A 140 6.20 -7.41 3.15
C LEU A 140 6.35 -5.91 3.00
N ILE A 141 6.89 -5.49 1.86
CA ILE A 141 6.96 -4.08 1.48
C ILE A 141 5.96 -3.86 0.35
N VAL A 142 4.93 -3.05 0.61
CA VAL A 142 3.95 -2.63 -0.39
C VAL A 142 4.19 -1.18 -0.76
N THR A 143 4.47 -0.92 -2.03
CA THR A 143 4.69 0.42 -2.57
C THR A 143 3.51 0.82 -3.45
N LEU A 144 2.88 1.95 -3.12
CA LEU A 144 1.85 2.60 -3.91
C LEU A 144 2.45 3.80 -4.64
N LEU A 145 2.33 3.83 -5.96
CA LEU A 145 2.76 4.94 -6.81
C LEU A 145 1.55 5.74 -7.26
N PHE A 146 1.58 7.03 -6.97
CA PHE A 146 0.55 7.99 -7.34
C PHE A 146 1.06 8.98 -8.37
N VAL A 147 0.20 9.37 -9.30
CA VAL A 147 0.48 10.37 -10.34
C VAL A 147 -0.50 11.54 -10.23
N PRO A 148 -0.12 12.75 -10.67
CA PRO A 148 -1.05 13.87 -10.72
C PRO A 148 -2.08 13.63 -11.82
N ASN A 149 -3.26 14.25 -11.71
CA ASN A 149 -4.22 14.24 -12.79
C ASN A 149 -3.66 15.01 -13.99
N THR A 150 -3.39 14.33 -15.09
CA THR A 150 -3.06 14.98 -16.37
C THR A 150 -4.31 14.98 -17.24
N MET A 151 -5.24 15.87 -16.95
CA MET A 151 -6.24 16.31 -17.94
C MET A 151 -5.69 17.49 -18.73
#